data_AF-A0A6L5QFY8-F1
#
_entry.id   AF-A0A6L5QFY8-F1
#
_cell.length_a   1.000
_cell.length_b   1.000
_cell.length_c   1.000
_cell.angle_alpha   90.00
_cell.angle_beta   90.00
_cell.angle_gamma   90.00
#
_symmetry.space_group_name_H-M   'P 1'
#
loop_
_entity.id
_entity.type
_entity.pdbx_description
1 polymer ?
#
loop_
_entity_poly.entity_id
_entity_poly.type
_entity_poly.pdbx_seq_one_letter_code
_entity_poly.pdbx_strand_id
1 'polypeptide(L)'
;MTEKLDRLHSVAADYLALHIKHAGDGRSHFRATFSMIIEKQVYPVLMLGTADGRVQDGDAVAILNPDVELLETLGPIINQSSITESVTGKCDGMAHVHYEAYIKRPGNGTRIGKYAPRAELTSPKFDIT
;
A
#
# COMPACT_ATOMS: atom_id res chain seq x y z
N MET A 1 -6.58 14.62 -6.38
CA MET A 1 -6.18 13.22 -6.66
C MET A 1 -4.73 12.94 -6.24
N THR A 2 -3.78 13.82 -6.57
CA THR A 2 -2.38 13.74 -6.13
C THR A 2 -2.22 13.71 -4.61
N GLU A 3 -2.94 14.57 -3.87
CA GLU A 3 -2.88 14.58 -2.40
C GLU A 3 -3.29 13.24 -1.76
N LYS A 4 -4.28 12.54 -2.33
CA LYS A 4 -4.74 11.23 -1.81
C LYS A 4 -3.63 10.19 -1.91
N LEU A 5 -2.93 10.14 -3.05
CA LEU A 5 -1.83 9.22 -3.29
C LEU A 5 -0.59 9.57 -2.47
N ASP A 6 -0.30 10.86 -2.30
CA ASP A 6 0.82 11.32 -1.47
C ASP A 6 0.59 10.96 0.01
N ARG A 7 -0.63 11.18 0.54
CA ARG A 7 -0.99 10.72 1.89
C ARG A 7 -0.94 9.21 2.04
N LEU A 8 -1.49 8.48 1.07
CA LEU A 8 -1.48 7.02 1.07
C LEU A 8 -0.05 6.47 1.08
N HIS A 9 0.86 7.10 0.33
CA HIS A 9 2.28 6.76 0.30
C HIS A 9 2.95 7.03 1.65
N SER A 10 2.74 8.20 2.26
CA SER A 10 3.31 8.51 3.58
C SER A 10 2.84 7.51 4.65
N VAL A 11 1.55 7.20 4.69
CA VAL A 11 1.01 6.22 5.63
C VAL A 11 1.59 4.83 5.37
N ALA A 12 1.74 4.42 4.12
CA ALA A 12 2.36 3.15 3.77
C ALA A 12 3.83 3.07 4.19
N ALA A 13 4.58 4.15 4.02
CA ALA A 13 5.98 4.24 4.45
C ALA A 13 6.12 4.16 5.98
N ASP A 14 5.31 4.92 6.72
CA ASP A 14 5.33 4.91 8.19
C ASP A 14 4.97 3.53 8.76
N TYR A 15 3.94 2.89 8.17
CA TYR A 15 3.49 1.58 8.60
C TYR A 15 4.51 0.48 8.29
N LEU A 16 5.17 0.56 7.12
CA LEU A 16 6.25 -0.35 6.74
C LEU A 16 7.46 -0.18 7.65
N ALA A 17 7.90 1.05 7.93
CA ALA A 17 9.00 1.32 8.85
C ALA A 17 8.72 0.78 10.27
N LEU A 18 7.48 0.92 10.74
CA LEU A 18 7.02 0.31 11.98
C LEU A 18 7.17 -1.21 11.93
N HIS A 19 6.72 -1.86 10.85
CA HIS A 19 6.79 -3.31 10.69
C HIS A 19 8.22 -3.84 10.58
N ILE A 20 9.12 -3.12 9.89
CA ILE A 20 10.55 -3.43 9.83
C ILE A 20 11.15 -3.44 11.24
N LYS A 21 10.85 -2.42 12.04
CA LYS A 21 11.32 -2.35 13.43
C LYS A 21 10.80 -3.51 14.30
N HIS A 22 9.55 -3.93 14.09
CA HIS A 22 8.93 -5.02 14.86
C HIS A 22 9.26 -6.42 14.34
N ALA A 23 9.74 -6.56 13.10
CA ALA A 23 10.15 -7.84 12.54
C ALA A 23 11.37 -8.44 13.26
N GLY A 24 12.11 -7.63 14.03
CA GLY A 24 13.30 -8.06 14.77
C GLY A 24 14.35 -8.66 13.83
N ASP A 25 14.88 -9.83 14.18
CA ASP A 25 15.83 -10.55 13.32
C ASP A 25 15.13 -11.50 12.34
N GLY A 26 13.95 -11.16 11.83
CA GLY A 26 13.16 -12.05 10.97
C GLY A 26 12.50 -11.35 9.79
N ARG A 27 11.96 -12.17 8.89
CA ARG A 27 11.05 -11.72 7.82
C ARG A 27 9.62 -11.94 8.28
N SER A 28 8.79 -10.92 8.18
CA SER A 28 7.36 -10.95 8.52
C SER A 28 6.52 -10.48 7.34
N HIS A 29 5.33 -11.04 7.20
CA HIS A 29 4.31 -10.56 6.29
C HIS A 29 3.20 -9.91 7.11
N PHE A 30 2.60 -8.84 6.58
CA PHE A 30 1.51 -8.16 7.25
C PHE A 30 0.37 -7.84 6.31
N ARG A 31 -0.83 -7.84 6.88
CA ARG A 31 -2.06 -7.36 6.27
C ARG A 31 -2.82 -6.56 7.32
N ALA A 32 -3.18 -5.33 6.98
CA ALA A 32 -3.91 -4.44 7.85
C ALA A 32 -5.03 -3.74 7.08
N THR A 33 -6.14 -3.50 7.75
CA THR A 33 -7.24 -2.68 7.25
C THR A 33 -7.49 -1.56 8.23
N PHE A 34 -7.50 -0.32 7.75
CA PHE A 34 -7.75 0.85 8.57
C PHE A 34 -8.43 1.94 7.75
N SER A 35 -8.85 3.01 8.42
CA SER A 35 -9.49 4.14 7.77
C SER A 35 -8.54 5.33 7.72
N MET A 36 -8.47 6.01 6.58
CA MET A 36 -7.71 7.25 6.40
C MET A 36 -8.66 8.41 6.14
N ILE A 37 -8.43 9.54 6.81
CA ILE A 37 -9.20 10.76 6.59
C ILE A 37 -8.46 11.65 5.58
N ILE A 38 -9.11 11.95 4.46
CA ILE A 38 -8.60 12.87 3.43
C ILE A 38 -9.70 13.87 3.12
N GLU A 39 -9.39 15.17 3.22
CA GLU A 39 -10.33 16.26 2.91
C GLU A 39 -11.73 16.09 3.57
N LYS A 40 -11.75 15.67 4.84
CA LYS A 40 -12.96 15.41 5.67
C LYS A 40 -13.78 14.17 5.25
N GLN A 41 -13.31 13.39 4.29
CA GLN A 41 -13.90 12.10 3.94
C GLN A 41 -13.07 10.95 4.52
N VAL A 42 -13.75 9.87 4.90
CA VAL A 42 -13.13 8.66 5.43
C VAL A 42 -13.03 7.63 4.31
N TYR A 43 -11.83 7.11 4.09
CA TYR A 43 -11.56 6.09 3.08
C TYR A 43 -11.03 4.83 3.74
N PRO A 44 -11.58 3.64 3.45
CA PRO A 44 -10.96 2.40 3.88
C PRO A 44 -9.66 2.18 3.11
N VAL A 45 -8.65 1.66 3.79
CA VAL A 45 -7.34 1.34 3.24
C VAL A 45 -7.03 -0.12 3.57
N LEU A 46 -6.69 -0.89 2.54
CA LEU A 46 -6.07 -2.21 2.70
C LEU A 46 -4.57 -2.04 2.52
N MET A 47 -3.80 -2.52 3.48
CA MET A 47 -2.36 -2.52 3.44
C MET A 47 -1.83 -3.94 3.52
N LEU A 48 -0.93 -4.26 2.60
CA LEU A 48 -0.26 -5.55 2.48
C LEU A 48 1.23 -5.28 2.48
N GLY A 49 2.03 -6.18 3.03
CA GLY A 49 3.43 -5.90 3.19
C GLY A 49 4.29 -7.07 3.59
N THR A 50 5.57 -6.91 3.31
CA THR A 50 6.63 -7.79 3.81
C THR A 50 7.73 -6.93 4.37
N ALA A 51 8.17 -7.23 5.58
CA ALA A 51 9.26 -6.54 6.26
C ALA A 51 10.34 -7.55 6.65
N ASP A 52 11.61 -7.19 6.48
CA ASP A 52 12.76 -7.97 6.92
C ASP A 52 13.61 -7.10 7.84
N GLY A 53 13.53 -7.37 9.15
CA GLY A 53 14.25 -6.59 10.14
C GLY A 53 15.76 -6.90 10.18
N ARG A 54 16.23 -8.03 9.61
CA ARG A 54 17.67 -8.35 9.55
C ARG A 54 18.41 -7.41 8.61
N VAL A 55 17.84 -7.20 7.44
CA VAL A 55 18.41 -6.30 6.42
C VAL A 55 17.77 -4.92 6.44
N GLN A 56 16.79 -4.70 7.33
CA GLN A 56 15.99 -3.48 7.47
C GLN A 56 15.29 -3.08 6.15
N ASP A 57 14.83 -4.06 5.39
CA ASP A 57 14.24 -3.88 4.06
C ASP A 57 12.74 -4.26 4.09
N GLY A 58 11.98 -3.81 3.11
CA GLY A 58 10.62 -4.30 2.92
C GLY A 58 9.87 -3.66 1.77
N ASP A 59 8.72 -4.26 1.48
CA ASP A 59 7.76 -3.81 0.48
C ASP A 59 6.39 -3.65 1.13
N ALA A 60 5.68 -2.60 0.76
CA ALA A 60 4.30 -2.39 1.15
C ALA A 60 3.47 -1.91 -0.04
N VAL A 61 2.26 -2.46 -0.16
CA VAL A 61 1.22 -1.97 -1.06
C VAL A 61 0.06 -1.47 -0.21
N ALA A 62 -0.33 -0.23 -0.43
CA ALA A 62 -1.53 0.36 0.16
C ALA A 62 -2.56 0.62 -0.94
N ILE A 63 -3.78 0.13 -0.71
CA ILE A 63 -4.90 0.21 -1.64
C ILE A 63 -5.98 1.06 -0.97
N LEU A 64 -6.34 2.17 -1.63
CA LEU A 64 -7.36 3.10 -1.19
C LEU A 64 -8.72 2.67 -1.74
N ASN A 65 -9.70 2.60 -0.85
CA ASN A 65 -11.07 2.22 -1.15
C ASN A 65 -11.18 0.91 -1.96
N PRO A 66 -10.60 -0.20 -1.46
CA PRO A 66 -10.72 -1.50 -2.12
C PRO A 66 -12.17 -1.99 -2.09
N ASP A 67 -12.59 -2.69 -3.14
CA ASP A 67 -13.85 -3.43 -3.10
C ASP A 67 -13.78 -4.64 -2.17
N VAL A 68 -14.96 -5.23 -1.91
CA VAL A 68 -15.11 -6.39 -1.02
C VAL A 68 -14.34 -7.59 -1.55
N GLU A 69 -14.31 -7.79 -2.88
CA GLU A 69 -13.60 -8.90 -3.50
C GLU A 69 -12.10 -8.82 -3.22
N LEU A 70 -11.48 -7.64 -3.35
CA LEU A 70 -10.07 -7.41 -3.02
C LEU A 70 -9.78 -7.64 -1.54
N LEU A 71 -10.69 -7.22 -0.66
CA LEU A 71 -10.55 -7.44 0.78
C LEU A 71 -10.52 -8.94 1.11
N GLU A 72 -11.33 -9.75 0.43
CA GLU A 72 -11.43 -11.19 0.68
C GLU A 72 -10.33 -12.01 -0.01
N THR A 73 -9.87 -11.58 -1.19
CA THR A 73 -8.95 -12.35 -2.04
C THR A 73 -7.48 -12.08 -1.76
N LEU A 74 -7.11 -10.87 -1.31
CA LEU A 74 -5.73 -10.52 -1.10
C LEU A 74 -5.20 -10.97 0.27
N GLY A 75 -4.31 -11.96 0.23
CA GLY A 75 -3.49 -12.38 1.38
C GLY A 75 -2.33 -11.40 1.67
N PRO A 76 -1.56 -11.63 2.75
CA PRO A 76 -0.49 -10.72 3.18
C PRO A 76 0.76 -10.76 2.29
N ILE A 77 0.89 -11.73 1.38
CA ILE A 77 2.08 -11.91 0.55
C ILE A 77 1.99 -11.03 -0.69
N ILE A 78 3.00 -10.18 -0.88
CA ILE A 78 3.13 -9.33 -2.06
C ILE A 78 3.81 -10.14 -3.18
N ASN A 79 3.06 -10.44 -4.24
CA ASN A 79 3.64 -10.65 -5.56
C ASN A 79 3.23 -9.47 -6.44
N GLN A 80 4.17 -8.57 -6.75
CA GLN A 80 3.89 -7.29 -7.41
C GLN A 80 3.19 -7.46 -8.76
N SER A 81 3.59 -8.45 -9.56
CA SER A 81 2.97 -8.70 -10.87
C SER A 81 1.51 -9.14 -10.73
N SER A 82 1.20 -9.94 -9.71
CA SER A 82 -0.15 -10.45 -9.46
C SER A 82 -1.06 -9.42 -8.79
N ILE A 83 -0.51 -8.54 -7.94
CA ILE A 83 -1.28 -7.49 -7.29
C ILE A 83 -1.80 -6.51 -8.34
N THR A 84 -0.95 -5.99 -9.22
CA THR A 84 -1.32 -4.93 -10.18
C THR A 84 -2.50 -5.35 -11.08
N GLU A 85 -2.51 -6.59 -11.55
CA GLU A 85 -3.63 -7.15 -12.33
C GLU A 85 -4.89 -7.28 -11.48
N SER A 86 -4.75 -7.71 -10.23
CA SER A 86 -5.87 -7.95 -9.30
C SER A 86 -6.55 -6.65 -8.84
N VAL A 87 -5.81 -5.53 -8.71
CA VAL A 87 -6.37 -4.24 -8.24
C VAL A 87 -6.95 -3.38 -9.36
N THR A 88 -6.67 -3.69 -10.63
CA THR A 88 -7.09 -2.84 -11.76
C THR A 88 -8.61 -2.72 -11.82
N GLY A 89 -9.12 -1.49 -11.63
CA GLY A 89 -10.56 -1.18 -11.67
C GLY A 89 -11.34 -1.47 -10.38
N LYS A 90 -10.67 -1.99 -9.35
CA LYS A 90 -11.26 -2.44 -8.07
C LYS A 90 -10.91 -1.54 -6.86
N CYS A 91 -10.22 -0.43 -7.11
CA CYS A 91 -9.83 0.55 -6.07
C CYS A 91 -9.79 1.99 -6.61
N ASP A 92 -9.80 2.97 -5.71
CA ASP A 92 -9.66 4.39 -6.05
C ASP A 92 -8.19 4.80 -6.27
N GLY A 93 -7.26 4.06 -5.67
CA GLY A 93 -5.83 4.33 -5.80
C GLY A 93 -4.98 3.26 -5.15
N MET A 94 -3.73 3.17 -5.60
CA MET A 94 -2.74 2.25 -5.06
C MET A 94 -1.41 2.98 -4.92
N ALA A 95 -0.75 2.82 -3.77
CA ALA A 95 0.61 3.25 -3.54
C ALA A 95 1.48 2.03 -3.26
N HIS A 96 2.64 1.97 -3.89
CA HIS A 96 3.65 0.97 -3.63
C HIS A 96 4.87 1.66 -3.03
N VAL A 97 5.31 1.18 -1.87
CA VAL A 97 6.47 1.69 -1.15
C VAL A 97 7.46 0.55 -1.00
N HIS A 98 8.67 0.80 -1.46
CA HIS A 98 9.82 -0.07 -1.22
C HIS A 98 10.77 0.67 -0.26
N TYR A 99 11.10 0.06 0.86
CA TYR A 99 12.01 0.61 1.85
C TYR A 99 13.35 -0.10 1.76
N GLU A 100 14.26 0.42 0.94
CA GLU A 100 15.64 -0.07 0.89
C GLU A 100 16.43 0.54 2.05
N ALA A 101 16.77 -0.26 3.07
CA ALA A 101 17.83 0.14 3.99
C ALA A 101 19.16 0.20 3.23
N TYR A 102 19.87 1.31 3.38
CA TYR A 102 21.22 1.52 2.84
C TYR A 102 22.27 0.61 3.51
N ILE A 103 22.13 -0.72 3.44
CA ILE A 103 23.30 -1.58 3.37
C ILE A 103 23.78 -1.44 1.93
N LYS A 104 24.73 -0.53 1.70
CA LYS A 104 25.35 -0.29 0.38
C LYS A 104 25.76 -1.62 -0.27
N ARG A 105 24.88 -2.21 -1.08
CA ARG A 105 25.26 -3.16 -2.12
C ARG A 105 25.42 -2.34 -3.39
N PRO A 106 26.59 -2.39 -4.05
CA PRO A 106 26.79 -1.65 -5.29
C PRO A 106 25.83 -2.19 -6.35
N GLY A 107 24.85 -1.38 -6.77
CA GLY A 107 23.98 -1.69 -7.93
C GLY A 107 22.48 -1.36 -7.81
N ASN A 108 21.93 -1.07 -6.64
CA ASN A 108 20.49 -0.85 -6.52
C ASN A 108 20.11 0.64 -6.60
N GLY A 109 19.38 0.99 -7.66
CA GLY A 109 18.71 2.28 -7.80
C GLY A 109 17.25 2.16 -7.37
N THR A 110 16.79 3.12 -6.56
CA THR A 110 15.41 3.31 -6.15
C THR A 110 14.48 3.35 -7.37
N ARG A 111 13.59 2.37 -7.54
CA ARG A 111 12.56 2.39 -8.60
C ARG A 111 11.28 3.02 -8.07
N ILE A 112 11.08 4.30 -8.37
CA ILE A 112 9.85 5.05 -8.07
C ILE A 112 8.86 4.82 -9.22
N GLY A 113 7.82 4.02 -9.00
CA GLY A 113 6.69 3.87 -9.93
C GLY A 113 5.51 4.73 -9.48
N LYS A 114 5.23 5.85 -10.15
CA LYS A 114 3.99 6.63 -9.96
C LYS A 114 2.91 6.09 -10.90
N TYR A 115 1.83 5.54 -10.35
CA TYR A 115 0.68 5.07 -11.14
C TYR A 115 -0.33 6.20 -11.32
N ALA A 116 -0.87 6.32 -12.54
CA ALA A 116 -1.87 7.32 -12.90
C ALA A 116 -3.28 6.84 -12.47
N PRO A 117 -4.09 7.70 -11.84
CA PRO A 117 -5.43 7.37 -11.36
C PRO A 117 -6.51 7.39 -12.48
N ARG A 118 -7.64 6.73 -12.22
CA ARG A 118 -8.82 6.63 -13.10
C ARG A 118 -9.47 8.01 -13.34
N ALA A 119 -9.98 8.22 -14.56
CA ALA A 119 -10.82 9.38 -14.89
C ALA A 119 -12.03 9.50 -13.93
N GLU A 120 -12.45 10.74 -13.68
CA GLU A 120 -13.39 11.14 -12.62
C GLU A 120 -14.66 10.28 -12.55
N LEU A 121 -14.84 9.59 -11.41
CA LEU A 121 -16.09 8.93 -11.05
C LEU A 121 -17.10 10.00 -10.59
N THR A 122 -17.89 10.51 -11.53
CA THR A 122 -19.10 11.26 -11.25
C THR A 122 -20.15 10.32 -10.66
N SER A 123 -20.19 10.20 -9.33
CA SER A 123 -21.34 9.86 -8.45
C SER A 123 -20.90 8.95 -7.28
N PRO A 124 -21.18 9.30 -6.02
CA PRO A 124 -21.02 8.37 -4.90
C PRO A 124 -22.06 7.25 -5.02
N LYS A 125 -21.61 5.99 -4.96
CA LYS A 125 -22.45 4.79 -5.08
C LYS A 125 -23.01 4.27 -3.75
N PHE A 126 -22.91 5.05 -2.67
CA PHE A 126 -23.34 4.61 -1.34
C PHE A 126 -24.20 5.68 -0.68
N ASP A 127 -25.45 5.30 -0.39
CA ASP A 127 -26.24 5.91 0.69
C ASP A 127 -25.84 5.25 2.00
N ILE A 128 -25.50 6.07 2.99
CA ILE A 128 -25.32 5.63 4.38
C ILE A 128 -26.64 5.95 5.08
N THR A 129 -27.51 4.93 5.22
CA THR A 129 -28.67 4.95 6.13
C THR A 129 -28.26 4.72 7.57
#